data_AF-T1EKB2-F1
#
_entry.id   AF-T1EKB2-F1
#
_cell.length_a   1.000
_cell.length_b   1.000
_cell.length_c   1.000
_cell.angle_alpha   90.00
_cell.angle_beta   90.00
_cell.angle_gamma   90.00
#
_symmetry.space_group_name_H-M   'P 1'
#
loop_
_entity.id
_entity.type
_entity.pdbx_description
1 polymer ?
#
loop_
_entity_poly.entity_id
_entity_poly.type
_entity_poly.pdbx_seq_one_letter_code
_entity_poly.pdbx_strand_id
1 'polypeptide(L)' 'REGYSDEILNVLEREFSQNQYINRFDRERIVNETSLTSRQVKYWFQNRRVREKKLR' A
#
# COMPACT_ATOMS: atom_id res chain seq x y z
N ARG A 1 12.58 8.14 -9.67
CA ARG A 1 11.37 7.72 -8.93
C ARG A 1 10.75 6.62 -9.77
N GLU A 2 11.09 5.37 -9.49
CA GLU A 2 10.46 4.26 -10.20
C GLU A 2 9.01 4.18 -9.72
N GLY A 3 8.06 4.26 -10.66
CA GLY A 3 6.65 4.06 -10.37
C GLY A 3 6.42 2.59 -10.06
N TYR A 4 5.53 2.30 -9.12
CA TYR A 4 5.04 0.94 -8.94
C TYR A 4 4.29 0.51 -10.21
N SER A 5 4.42 -0.76 -10.62
CA SER A 5 3.61 -1.30 -11.71
C SER A 5 2.13 -1.29 -11.35
N ASP A 6 1.27 -1.32 -12.37
CA ASP A 6 -0.18 -1.32 -12.17
C ASP A 6 -0.66 -2.53 -11.37
N GLU A 7 0.01 -3.68 -11.50
CA GLU A 7 -0.27 -4.89 -10.71
C GLU A 7 0.00 -4.66 -9.21
N ILE A 8 1.15 -4.08 -8.86
CA ILE A 8 1.50 -3.75 -7.48
C ILE A 8 0.51 -2.71 -6.92
N LEU A 9 0.15 -1.70 -7.71
CA LEU A 9 -0.82 -0.69 -7.31
C LEU A 9 -2.20 -1.29 -7.08
N ASN A 10 -2.65 -2.23 -7.91
CA ASN A 10 -3.92 -2.93 -7.75
C ASN A 10 -3.98 -3.71 -6.44
N VAL A 11 -2.91 -4.44 -6.08
CA VAL A 11 -2.83 -5.12 -4.78
C VAL A 11 -2.91 -4.12 -3.63
N LEU A 12 -2.10 -3.06 -3.68
CA LEU A 12 -2.05 -2.05 -2.61
C LEU A 12 -3.39 -1.29 -2.44
N GLU A 13 -4.03 -0.90 -3.54
CA GLU A 13 -5.34 -0.23 -3.52
C GLU A 13 -6.46 -1.17 -3.06
N ARG A 14 -6.45 -2.44 -3.49
CA ARG A 14 -7.39 -3.48 -3.01
C ARG A 14 -7.31 -3.59 -1.49
N GLU A 15 -6.11 -3.77 -0.95
CA GLU A 15 -5.90 -3.89 0.49
C GLU A 15 -6.25 -2.60 1.24
N PHE A 16 -5.93 -1.42 0.67
CA PHE A 16 -6.29 -0.13 1.26
C PHE A 16 -7.81 0.09 1.35
N SER A 17 -8.57 -0.39 0.35
CA SER A 17 -10.03 -0.32 0.35
C SER A 17 -10.66 -1.17 1.46
N GLN A 18 -10.03 -2.29 1.81
CA GLN A 18 -10.47 -3.15 2.92
C GLN A 18 -10.07 -2.54 4.27
N ASN A 19 -8.84 -2.03 4.36
CA ASN A 19 -8.32 -1.44 5.57
C ASN A 19 -7.28 -0.34 5.27
N GLN A 20 -7.60 0.91 5.62
CA GLN A 20 -6.72 2.06 5.39
C GLN A 20 -5.46 2.07 6.30
N TYR A 21 -5.43 1.22 7.34
CA TYR A 21 -4.34 1.09 8.30
C TYR A 21 -3.80 -0.34 8.33
N ILE A 22 -2.69 -0.55 7.65
CA ILE A 22 -2.06 -1.87 7.58
C ILE A 22 -1.51 -2.33 8.94
N ASN A 23 -1.89 -3.53 9.37
CA ASN A 23 -1.32 -4.20 10.55
C ASN A 23 -0.07 -5.01 10.18
N ARG A 24 0.53 -5.72 11.14
CA ARG A 24 1.76 -6.51 10.89
C ARG A 24 1.51 -7.65 9.90
N PHE A 25 0.42 -8.38 10.05
CA PHE A 25 0.11 -9.57 9.25
C PHE A 25 -0.19 -9.20 7.80
N ASP A 26 -1.05 -8.21 7.58
CA ASP A 26 -1.38 -7.71 6.25
C ASP A 26 -0.13 -7.17 5.54
N ARG A 27 0.76 -6.50 6.28
CA ARG A 27 2.03 -6.02 5.73
C ARG A 27 2.93 -7.15 5.27
N GLU A 28 3.08 -8.22 6.07
CA GLU A 28 3.89 -9.36 5.67
C GLU A 28 3.29 -10.06 4.42
N ARG A 29 1.95 -10.18 4.34
CA ARG A 29 1.27 -10.71 3.16
C ARG A 29 1.52 -9.85 1.91
N ILE A 30 1.34 -8.53 2.01
CA ILE A 30 1.55 -7.61 0.87
C ILE A 30 3.01 -7.58 0.44
N VAL A 31 3.96 -7.64 1.38
CA VAL A 31 5.40 -7.73 1.06
C VAL A 31 5.69 -8.97 0.21
N ASN A 32 5.13 -10.11 0.58
CA ASN A 32 5.30 -11.36 -0.17
C ASN A 32 4.62 -11.31 -1.55
N GLU A 33 3.44 -10.69 -1.66
CA GLU A 33 2.66 -10.62 -2.91
C GLU A 33 3.24 -9.60 -3.91
N THR A 34 3.78 -8.48 -3.42
CA THR A 34 4.26 -7.36 -4.26
C THR A 34 5.77 -7.29 -4.41
N SER A 35 6.52 -8.15 -3.69
CA SER A 35 7.98 -8.10 -3.55
C SER A 35 8.52 -6.74 -3.07
N LEU A 36 7.66 -5.90 -2.47
CA LEU A 36 8.06 -4.63 -1.88
C LEU A 36 8.63 -4.85 -0.47
N THR A 37 9.49 -3.96 -0.03
CA THR A 37 9.95 -3.95 1.36
C THR A 37 8.82 -3.50 2.31
N SER A 38 8.86 -3.98 3.56
CA SER A 38 7.94 -3.53 4.63
C SER A 38 7.90 -2.00 4.78
N ARG A 39 9.03 -1.33 4.52
CA ARG A 39 9.14 0.13 4.55
C ARG A 39 8.38 0.78 3.39
N GLN A 40 8.53 0.27 2.17
CA GLN A 40 7.82 0.77 0.99
C GLN A 40 6.31 0.61 1.15
N VAL A 41 5.84 -0.56 1.61
CA VAL A 41 4.41 -0.79 1.89
C VAL A 41 3.91 0.20 2.94
N LYS A 42 4.64 0.37 4.06
CA LYS A 42 4.27 1.35 5.11
C LYS A 42 4.17 2.77 4.56
N TYR A 43 5.14 3.21 3.77
CA TYR A 43 5.16 4.55 3.18
C TYR A 43 4.06 4.74 2.14
N TRP A 44 3.76 3.72 1.34
CA TRP A 44 2.66 3.78 0.39
C TRP A 44 1.33 3.99 1.13
N PHE A 45 1.05 3.22 2.19
CA PHE A 45 -0.18 3.38 2.98
C PHE A 45 -0.25 4.76 3.65
N GLN A 46 0.87 5.30 4.14
CA GLN A 46 0.93 6.66 4.69
C GLN A 46 0.60 7.71 3.62
N ASN A 47 1.25 7.65 2.46
CA ASN A 47 1.02 8.57 1.36
C ASN A 47 -0.41 8.45 0.80
N ARG A 48 -0.95 7.23 0.76
CA ARG A 48 -2.29 6.96 0.26
C ARG A 48 -3.37 7.59 1.13
N ARG A 49 -3.22 7.57 2.47
CA ARG A 49 -4.13 8.29 3.38
C ARG A 49 -4.06 9.80 3.22
N VAL A 50 -2.86 10.36 3.03
CA VAL A 50 -2.70 11.80 2.74
C VAL A 50 -3.40 12.16 1.44
N ARG A 51 -3.27 11.33 0.40
CA ARG A 51 -3.96 11.52 -0.88
C ARG A 51 -5.48 11.46 -0.72
N GLU A 52 -6.00 10.46 -0.01
CA GLU A 52 -7.44 10.32 0.28
C GLU A 52 -8.00 11.57 0.97
N LYS A 53 -7.30 12.09 2.00
CA LYS A 53 -7.71 13.30 2.71
C LYS A 53 -7.70 14.54 1.82
N LYS A 54 -6.81 14.62 0.83
CA LYS A 54 -6.74 15.74 -0.12
C LYS A 54 -7.79 15.69 -1.23
N LEU A 55 -8.29 14.48 -1.53
CA LEU A 55 -9.31 14.26 -2.56
C LEU A 55 -10.75 14.37 -2.00
N ARG A 56 -10.89 14.41 -0.67
CA ARG A 56 -12.11 14.82 0.03
C ARG A 56 -12.09 16.32 0.28
#